data_AF-A0A9P7ZMH4-F1
#
_entry.id   AF-A0A9P7ZMH4-F1
#
_cell.length_a   1.000
_cell.length_b   1.000
_cell.length_c   1.000
_cell.angle_alpha   90.00
_cell.angle_beta   90.00
_cell.angle_gamma   90.00
#
_symmetry.space_group_name_H-M   'P 1'
#
loop_
_entity.id
_entity.type
_entity.pdbx_description
1 polymer ?
#
loop_
_entity_poly.entity_id
_entity_poly.type
_entity_poly.pdbx_seq_one_letter_code
_entity_poly.pdbx_strand_id
1 'polypeptide(L)'
;MSAAYNASSLTWQERLEECCRLAQMSKPHFEMFSDRRGEPALFHDTKLRMNLSLTCDLGGRTAWSSKVTIDGHCLEARYWYDGNYLNNAKEDVAEVAYNWLMKT
;
A
#
# COMPACT_ATOMS: atom_id res chain seq x y z
N MET A 1 30.61 10.53 -0.28
CA MET A 1 29.97 10.10 0.99
C MET A 1 29.40 8.70 0.76
N SER A 2 30.23 7.67 0.92
CA SER A 2 29.82 6.27 0.73
C SER A 2 29.39 5.71 2.08
N ALA A 3 28.10 5.87 2.41
CA ALA A 3 27.52 5.19 3.55
C ALA A 3 27.50 3.69 3.24
N ALA A 4 28.35 2.92 3.93
CA ALA A 4 28.17 1.48 4.03
C ALA A 4 26.82 1.26 4.72
N TYR A 5 25.77 1.05 3.92
CA TYR A 5 24.42 0.86 4.39
C TYR A 5 24.36 -0.44 5.18
N ASN A 6 23.94 -0.36 6.44
CA ASN A 6 23.74 -1.55 7.25
C ASN A 6 22.52 -2.28 6.67
N ALA A 7 22.72 -3.41 5.97
CA ALA A 7 21.65 -4.13 5.30
C ALA A 7 20.51 -4.56 6.25
N SER A 8 20.79 -4.64 7.55
CA SER A 8 19.84 -4.97 8.61
C SER A 8 18.86 -3.85 8.98
N SER A 9 19.10 -2.59 8.58
CA SER A 9 18.18 -1.48 8.82
C SER A 9 17.41 -1.01 7.57
N LEU A 10 17.62 -1.66 6.42
CA LEU A 10 16.92 -1.30 5.19
C LEU A 10 15.47 -1.79 5.20
N THR A 11 14.57 -0.90 4.78
CA THR A 11 13.16 -1.19 4.50
C THR A 11 13.02 -2.18 3.34
N TRP A 12 11.86 -2.82 3.21
CA TRP A 12 11.60 -3.71 2.08
C TRP A 12 11.61 -2.96 0.75
N GLN A 13 11.14 -1.71 0.74
CA GLN A 13 11.22 -0.84 -0.45
C GLN A 13 12.65 -0.64 -0.92
N GLU A 14 13.58 -0.33 -0.02
CA GLU A 14 15.01 -0.13 -0.37
C GLU A 14 15.67 -1.43 -0.81
N ARG A 15 15.39 -2.54 -0.13
CA ARG A 15 15.92 -3.87 -0.51
C ARG A 15 15.47 -4.26 -1.92
N LEU A 16 14.21 -3.98 -2.26
CA LEU A 16 13.68 -4.22 -3.59
C LEU A 16 14.34 -3.33 -4.64
N GLU A 17 14.47 -2.03 -4.37
CA GLU A 17 15.11 -1.09 -5.30
C GLU A 17 16.55 -1.49 -5.61
N GLU A 18 17.32 -1.85 -4.58
CA GLU A 18 18.70 -2.32 -4.74
C GLU A 18 18.76 -3.64 -5.52
N CYS A 19 17.85 -4.56 -5.26
CA CYS A 19 17.75 -5.82 -6.00
C CYS A 19 17.46 -5.58 -7.49
N CYS A 20 16.47 -4.72 -7.80
CA CYS A 20 16.18 -4.33 -9.19
C CYS A 20 17.38 -3.65 -9.86
N ARG A 21 18.08 -2.78 -9.13
CA ARG A 21 19.27 -2.07 -9.63
C ARG A 21 20.39 -3.03 -9.98
N LEU A 22 20.65 -4.04 -9.14
CA LEU A 22 21.67 -5.06 -9.38
C LEU A 22 21.27 -6.02 -10.51
N ALA A 23 19.98 -6.32 -10.65
CA ALA A 23 19.42 -7.11 -11.74
C ALA A 23 19.30 -6.34 -13.08
N GLN A 24 19.73 -5.07 -13.12
CA GLN A 24 19.57 -4.16 -14.26
C GLN A 24 18.12 -4.01 -14.76
N MET A 25 17.15 -4.16 -13.85
CA MET A 25 15.72 -3.99 -14.14
C MET A 25 15.31 -2.52 -13.97
N SER A 26 14.15 -2.18 -14.54
CA SER A 26 13.54 -0.86 -14.34
C SER A 26 13.23 -0.62 -12.86
N LYS A 27 13.32 0.65 -12.42
CA LYS A 27 12.99 1.03 -11.04
C LYS A 27 11.55 0.58 -10.70
N PRO A 28 11.33 -0.05 -9.53
CA PRO A 28 10.01 -0.50 -9.13
C PRO A 28 9.03 0.68 -9.04
N HIS A 29 7.88 0.56 -9.70
CA HIS A 29 6.83 1.57 -9.66
C HIS A 29 5.72 1.15 -8.68
N PHE A 30 5.52 1.93 -7.62
CA PHE A 30 4.48 1.66 -6.61
C PHE A 30 3.21 2.46 -6.91
N GLU A 31 2.09 1.77 -6.98
CA GLU A 31 0.76 2.32 -7.17
C GLU A 31 -0.11 1.99 -5.95
N MET A 32 -0.61 3.02 -5.29
CA MET A 32 -1.55 2.87 -4.17
C MET A 32 -2.98 2.95 -4.68
N PHE A 33 -3.85 2.08 -4.21
CA PHE A 33 -5.27 2.13 -4.53
C PHE A 33 -6.12 1.91 -3.28
N SER A 34 -7.31 2.50 -3.28
CA SER A 34 -8.24 2.48 -2.15
C SER A 34 -9.55 1.84 -2.57
N ASP A 35 -10.16 1.12 -1.65
CA ASP A 35 -11.46 0.49 -1.79
C ASP A 35 -12.39 0.99 -0.68
N ARG A 36 -13.53 1.54 -1.08
CA ARG A 36 -14.53 2.05 -0.14
C ARG A 36 -15.36 0.87 0.38
N ARG A 37 -14.88 0.20 1.43
CA ARG A 37 -15.65 -0.82 2.15
C ARG A 37 -16.48 -0.16 3.24
N GLY A 38 -17.61 0.41 2.85
CA GLY A 38 -18.62 0.94 3.76
C GLY A 38 -19.98 0.40 3.40
N GLU A 39 -20.60 -0.36 4.30
CA GLU A 39 -22.03 -0.61 4.26
C GLU A 39 -22.76 0.74 4.18
N PRO A 40 -23.71 0.95 3.26
CA PRO A 40 -24.66 2.03 3.46
C PRO A 40 -25.35 1.72 4.78
N ALA A 41 -25.18 2.58 5.79
CA ALA A 41 -25.89 2.47 7.05
C ALA A 41 -27.40 2.57 6.76
N LEU A 42 -28.03 1.46 6.40
CA LEU A 42 -29.46 1.29 6.39
C LEU A 42 -29.88 1.11 7.84
N PHE A 43 -30.02 2.22 8.54
CA PHE A 43 -31.01 2.28 9.61
C PHE A 43 -31.89 3.51 9.42
N HIS A 44 -33.18 3.20 9.25
CA HIS A 44 -34.30 4.10 9.11
C HIS A 44 -34.62 4.77 10.47
N ASP A 45 -34.80 6.09 10.48
CA ASP A 45 -36.11 6.73 10.71
C ASP A 45 -36.07 8.09 11.46
N THR A 46 -36.82 9.00 10.84
CA THR A 46 -37.38 10.32 11.19
C THR A 46 -36.65 11.43 11.96
N LYS A 47 -36.62 12.58 11.27
CA LYS A 47 -36.63 13.96 11.79
C LYS A 47 -35.40 14.41 12.58
N LEU A 48 -34.39 14.87 11.84
CA LEU A 48 -33.80 16.19 12.06
C LEU A 48 -33.11 16.68 10.79
N ARG A 49 -33.83 17.56 10.06
CA ARG A 49 -33.15 18.54 9.19
C ARG A 49 -32.34 19.43 10.13
N MET A 50 -31.04 19.50 9.93
CA MET A 50 -30.30 20.72 9.57
C MET A 50 -28.82 20.62 9.94
N ASN A 51 -27.98 20.99 8.96
CA ASN A 51 -26.59 21.42 9.08
C ASN A 51 -25.55 20.41 9.58
N LEU A 52 -25.32 19.35 8.79
CA LEU A 52 -24.10 18.56 8.96
C LEU A 52 -23.39 18.38 7.62
N SER A 53 -22.63 19.40 7.22
CA SER A 53 -21.52 19.26 6.28
C SER A 53 -20.35 18.52 6.97
N LEU A 54 -20.63 17.44 7.70
CA LEU A 54 -19.69 16.80 8.65
C LEU A 54 -20.06 15.34 8.95
N THR A 55 -20.34 14.56 7.91
CA THR A 55 -20.22 13.09 7.99
C THR A 55 -19.45 12.55 6.79
N CYS A 56 -18.36 13.22 6.42
CA CYS A 56 -17.13 12.51 6.07
C CYS A 56 -16.57 11.75 7.29
N ASP A 57 -17.09 12.05 8.49
CA ASP A 57 -16.66 11.53 9.80
C ASP A 57 -17.45 10.32 10.34
N LEU A 58 -18.27 9.63 9.52
CA LEU A 58 -18.92 8.36 9.92
C LEU A 58 -18.43 7.17 9.08
N GLY A 59 -17.11 6.99 9.05
CA GLY A 59 -16.49 5.66 9.14
C GLY A 59 -16.75 4.68 7.99
N GLY A 60 -16.77 5.13 6.74
CA GLY A 60 -16.57 4.23 5.61
C GLY A 60 -15.13 3.71 5.67
N ARG A 61 -14.93 2.48 6.17
CA ARG A 61 -13.61 1.83 6.30
C ARG A 61 -12.96 1.81 4.92
N THR A 62 -12.11 2.79 4.66
CA THR A 62 -11.38 2.89 3.40
C THR A 62 -10.18 1.98 3.55
N ALA A 63 -10.25 0.85 2.87
CA ALA A 63 -9.19 -0.12 2.82
C ALA A 63 -8.19 0.34 1.74
N TRP A 64 -6.91 0.27 2.04
CA TRP A 64 -5.82 0.66 1.14
C TRP A 64 -4.93 -0.53 0.84
N SER A 65 -4.53 -0.66 -0.42
CA SER A 65 -3.56 -1.65 -0.86
C SER A 65 -2.56 -1.00 -1.82
N SER A 66 -1.49 -1.72 -2.13
CA SER A 66 -0.40 -1.27 -2.98
C SER A 66 -0.07 -2.33 -4.02
N LYS A 67 0.33 -1.90 -5.21
CA LYS A 67 0.84 -2.75 -6.29
C LYS A 67 2.19 -2.21 -6.73
N VAL A 68 3.13 -3.10 -7.04
CA VAL A 68 4.42 -2.75 -7.63
C VAL A 68 4.53 -3.34 -9.03
N THR A 69 5.03 -2.55 -9.96
CA THR A 69 5.33 -2.98 -11.33
C THR A 69 6.85 -3.03 -11.53
N ILE A 70 7.36 -4.19 -11.93
CA ILE A 70 8.79 -4.43 -12.16
C ILE A 70 8.93 -5.21 -13.47
N ASP A 71 9.63 -4.63 -14.44
CA ASP A 71 9.91 -5.28 -15.73
C ASP A 71 8.67 -5.85 -16.44
N GLY A 72 7.54 -5.15 -16.33
CA GLY A 72 6.25 -5.58 -16.90
C GLY A 72 5.46 -6.59 -16.04
N HIS A 73 6.02 -7.06 -14.93
CA HIS A 73 5.31 -7.88 -13.95
C HIS A 73 4.64 -7.01 -12.89
N CYS A 74 3.35 -7.25 -12.66
CA CYS A 74 2.57 -6.58 -11.64
C CYS A 74 2.38 -7.50 -10.43
N LEU A 75 2.79 -7.04 -9.25
CA LEU A 75 2.67 -7.76 -7.98
C LEU A 75 1.87 -6.90 -7.00
N GLU A 76 0.96 -7.51 -6.27
CA GLU A 76 0.03 -6.81 -5.37
C GLU A 76 0.32 -7.17 -3.90
N ALA A 77 0.04 -6.24 -3.00
CA ALA A 77 0.06 -6.51 -1.57
C ALA A 77 -0.98 -7.58 -1.24
N ARG A 78 -0.66 -8.42 -0.26
CA ARG A 78 -1.49 -9.54 0.19
C ARG A 78 -2.70 -9.06 0.99
N TYR A 79 -2.53 -7.95 1.68
CA TYR A 79 -3.50 -7.45 2.64
C TYR A 79 -3.96 -6.05 2.30
N TRP A 80 -5.13 -5.73 2.83
CA TRP A 80 -5.66 -4.39 2.85
C TRP A 80 -5.39 -3.75 4.21
N TYR A 81 -4.96 -2.50 4.18
CA TYR A 81 -4.54 -1.73 5.33
C TYR A 81 -5.48 -0.56 5.55
N ASP A 82 -5.61 -0.11 6.80
CA ASP A 82 -6.31 1.14 7.09
C ASP A 82 -5.49 2.35 6.59
N GLY A 83 -6.12 3.51 6.42
CA GLY A 83 -5.45 4.74 5.98
C GLY A 83 -4.28 5.18 6.88
N ASN A 84 -4.23 4.73 8.13
CA ASN A 84 -3.11 4.97 9.03
C ASN A 84 -1.86 4.11 8.72
N TYR A 85 -2.01 3.05 7.91
CA TYR A 85 -0.98 2.04 7.66
C TYR A 85 -0.59 1.92 6.17
N LEU A 86 -0.65 3.02 5.41
CA LEU A 86 -0.25 3.04 3.99
C LEU A 86 1.19 2.58 3.76
N ASN A 87 2.10 2.90 4.71
CA ASN A 87 3.47 2.45 4.61
C ASN A 87 3.57 0.92 4.70
N ASN A 88 2.74 0.28 5.53
CA ASN A 88 2.73 -1.18 5.65
C ASN A 88 2.25 -1.83 4.34
N ALA A 89 1.30 -1.21 3.62
CA ALA A 89 0.89 -1.68 2.30
C ALA A 89 2.04 -1.64 1.29
N LYS A 90 2.86 -0.59 1.32
CA LYS A 90 4.06 -0.48 0.47
C LYS A 90 5.14 -1.48 0.85
N GLU A 91 5.40 -1.66 2.15
CA GLU A 91 6.37 -2.63 2.64
C GLU A 91 5.96 -4.07 2.32
N ASP A 92 4.66 -4.40 2.41
CA ASP A 92 4.15 -5.75 2.09
C ASP A 92 4.32 -6.09 0.61
N VAL A 93 3.91 -5.19 -0.29
CA VAL A 93 4.13 -5.44 -1.73
C VAL A 93 5.61 -5.47 -2.09
N ALA A 94 6.44 -4.67 -1.41
CA ALA A 94 7.88 -4.69 -1.62
C ALA A 94 8.50 -6.03 -1.18
N GLU A 95 8.07 -6.57 -0.03
CA GLU A 95 8.47 -7.89 0.44
C GLU A 95 8.05 -8.99 -0.55
N VAL A 96 6.81 -8.95 -1.05
CA VAL A 96 6.30 -9.91 -2.04
C VAL A 96 7.16 -9.89 -3.29
N ALA A 97 7.47 -8.70 -3.81
CA ALA A 97 8.28 -8.55 -5.00
C ALA A 97 9.74 -8.96 -4.80
N TYR A 98 10.33 -8.62 -3.65
CA TYR A 98 11.69 -9.03 -3.32
C TYR A 98 11.79 -10.56 -3.25
N ASN A 99 10.85 -11.20 -2.54
CA ASN A 99 10.79 -12.66 -2.46
C ASN A 99 10.52 -13.32 -3.82
N TRP A 100 9.77 -12.66 -4.71
CA TRP A 100 9.53 -13.15 -6.07
C TRP A 100 10.83 -13.13 -6.90
N LEU A 101 11.60 -12.04 -6.83
CA LEU A 101 12.90 -11.93 -7.50
C LEU A 101 13.93 -12.92 -6.94
N MET A 102 14.00 -13.09 -5.61
CA MET A 102 14.98 -13.97 -4.98
C MET A 102 14.70 -15.47 -5.13
N LYS A 103 13.46 -15.87 -5.42
CA LYS A 103 13.08 -17.28 -5.58
C LYS A 103 13.43 -17.86 -6.95
N THR A 104 14.02 -17.05 -7.84
CA THR A 104 14.50 -17.47 -9.16
C THR A 104 15.97 -17.82 -9.08
#